data_AF-G9ZJI2-F1
#
_entry.id   AF-G9ZJI2-F1
#
_cell.length_a   1.000
_cell.length_b   1.000
_cell.length_c   1.000
_cell.angle_alpha   90.00
_cell.angle_beta   90.00
_cell.angle_gamma   90.00
#
_symmetry.space_group_name_H-M   'P 1'
#
loop_
_entity.id
_entity.type
_entity.pdbx_description
1 polymer ?
#
loop_
_entity_poly.entity_id
_entity_poly.type
_entity_poly.pdbx_seq_one_letter_code
_entity_poly.pdbx_strand_id
1 'polypeptide(L)'
;MPKNPRFVCDDAYSELAAVLAGAICALIGDSYCRPHLATGRLVELLPELERYRWPVFLYRPQRSITSPRVLAVFDWLTDIIGGMYGGDNAADRARLS
;
A
#
# COMPACT_ATOMS: atom_id res chain seq x y z
N MET A 1 -18.44 15.21 -2.64
CA MET A 1 -17.77 15.40 -3.94
C MET A 1 -17.70 16.90 -4.24
N PRO A 2 -16.55 17.42 -4.72
CA PRO A 2 -16.42 18.82 -5.11
C PRO A 2 -17.39 19.16 -6.26
N LYS A 3 -17.83 20.42 -6.33
CA LYS A 3 -18.87 20.86 -7.29
C LYS A 3 -18.41 20.84 -8.76
N ASN A 4 -17.11 20.92 -9.02
CA ASN A 4 -16.55 20.93 -10.37
C ASN A 4 -15.16 20.24 -10.39
N PRO A 5 -15.12 18.89 -10.39
CA PRO A 5 -13.84 18.17 -10.41
C PRO A 5 -13.14 18.37 -11.75
N ARG A 6 -11.87 18.81 -11.74
CA ARG A 6 -11.06 18.95 -12.96
C ARG A 6 -10.45 17.63 -13.43
N PHE A 7 -10.42 16.63 -12.56
CA PHE A 7 -9.92 15.29 -12.81
C PHE A 7 -10.68 14.30 -11.92
N VAL A 8 -11.12 13.20 -12.50
CA VAL A 8 -11.74 12.07 -11.81
C VAL A 8 -11.18 10.79 -12.43
N CYS A 9 -10.71 9.89 -11.59
CA CYS A 9 -10.15 8.61 -12.02
C CYS A 9 -10.40 7.56 -10.94
N ASP A 10 -10.49 6.30 -11.34
CA ASP A 10 -10.62 5.11 -10.50
C ASP A 10 -9.36 4.21 -10.54
N ASP A 11 -8.32 4.64 -11.26
CA ASP A 11 -7.04 3.95 -11.40
C ASP A 11 -5.89 4.76 -10.80
N ALA A 12 -5.18 4.14 -9.87
CA ALA A 12 -4.08 4.78 -9.13
C ALA A 12 -2.88 5.16 -10.03
N TYR A 13 -2.63 4.40 -11.11
CA TYR A 13 -1.51 4.71 -12.01
C TYR A 13 -1.78 5.95 -12.85
N SER A 14 -3.01 6.11 -13.33
CA SER A 14 -3.46 7.30 -14.05
C SER A 14 -3.42 8.54 -13.17
N GLU A 15 -3.80 8.42 -11.89
CA GLU A 15 -3.67 9.49 -10.91
C GLU A 15 -2.19 9.86 -10.66
N LEU A 16 -1.32 8.87 -10.46
CA LEU A 16 0.13 9.08 -10.29
C LEU A 16 0.75 9.79 -11.50
N ALA A 17 0.38 9.39 -12.73
CA ALA A 17 0.85 10.04 -13.95
C ALA A 17 0.45 11.51 -14.01
N ALA A 18 -0.78 11.85 -13.63
CA ALA A 18 -1.26 13.24 -13.57
C ALA A 18 -0.51 14.07 -12.51
N VAL A 19 -0.20 13.48 -11.34
CA VAL A 19 0.63 14.14 -10.31
C VAL A 19 2.05 14.37 -10.81
N LEU A 20 2.68 13.37 -11.44
CA LEU A 20 4.04 13.49 -11.97
C LEU A 20 4.15 14.49 -13.13
N ALA A 21 3.06 14.72 -13.87
CA ALA A 21 2.94 15.77 -14.86
C ALA A 21 2.72 17.17 -14.25
N GLY A 22 2.55 17.27 -12.92
CA GLY A 22 2.27 18.52 -12.21
C GLY A 22 0.85 19.06 -12.43
N ALA A 23 -0.08 18.23 -12.92
CA ALA A 23 -1.43 18.67 -13.26
C ALA A 23 -2.36 18.75 -12.03
N ILE A 24 -2.10 17.92 -11.01
CA ILE A 24 -2.93 17.79 -9.81
C ILE A 24 -2.07 17.49 -8.57
N CYS A 25 -2.68 17.63 -7.39
CA CYS A 25 -2.20 17.05 -6.13
C CYS A 25 -3.18 15.94 -5.72
N ALA A 26 -2.68 14.83 -5.16
CA ALA A 26 -3.50 13.67 -4.84
C ALA A 26 -3.05 12.95 -3.56
N LEU A 27 -3.97 12.20 -2.95
CA LEU A 27 -3.70 11.29 -1.84
C LEU A 27 -3.59 9.86 -2.39
N ILE A 28 -2.37 9.47 -2.76
CA ILE A 28 -2.06 8.17 -3.37
C ILE A 28 -1.40 7.27 -2.32
N GLY A 29 -1.65 5.94 -2.41
CA GLY A 29 -1.01 4.95 -1.54
C GLY A 29 0.53 5.00 -1.59
N ASP A 30 1.17 4.79 -0.44
CA ASP A 30 2.62 4.97 -0.23
C ASP A 30 3.48 4.14 -1.20
N SER A 31 3.02 2.94 -1.57
CA SER A 31 3.73 2.02 -2.48
C SER A 31 3.91 2.59 -3.89
N TYR A 32 2.97 3.40 -4.38
CA TYR A 32 3.08 4.07 -5.67
C TYR A 32 4.04 5.27 -5.61
N CYS A 33 4.05 5.98 -4.47
CA CYS A 33 4.79 7.23 -4.32
C CYS A 33 6.25 7.05 -3.89
N ARG A 34 6.55 6.00 -3.10
CA ARG A 34 7.86 5.82 -2.45
C ARG A 34 9.06 5.94 -3.40
N PRO A 35 9.09 5.30 -4.59
CA PRO A 35 10.20 5.46 -5.52
C PRO A 35 10.36 6.91 -6.01
N HIS A 36 9.26 7.62 -6.18
CA HIS A 36 9.27 8.99 -6.71
C HIS A 36 9.65 10.02 -5.65
N LEU A 37 9.18 9.83 -4.40
CA LEU A 37 9.59 10.61 -3.24
C LEU A 37 11.11 10.45 -2.99
N ALA A 38 11.61 9.21 -3.02
CA ALA A 38 13.05 8.94 -2.85
C ALA A 38 13.92 9.64 -3.92
N THR A 39 13.40 9.78 -5.13
CA THR A 39 14.09 10.50 -6.23
C THR A 39 13.82 12.00 -6.27
N GLY A 40 13.03 12.55 -5.35
CA GLY A 40 12.63 13.97 -5.34
C GLY A 40 11.69 14.39 -6.49
N ARG A 41 11.12 13.44 -7.23
CA ARG A 41 10.11 13.70 -8.28
C ARG A 41 8.75 14.04 -7.71
N LEU A 42 8.48 13.58 -6.48
CA LEU A 42 7.32 13.97 -5.70
C LEU A 42 7.79 14.59 -4.38
N VAL A 43 6.93 15.41 -3.78
CA VAL A 43 7.09 15.93 -2.44
C VAL A 43 5.84 15.61 -1.63
N GLU A 44 6.02 15.28 -0.35
CA GLU A 44 4.90 15.09 0.57
C GLU A 44 4.26 16.44 0.91
N LEU A 45 2.93 16.50 0.82
CA LEU A 45 2.15 17.67 1.19
C LEU A 45 1.51 17.44 2.57
N LEU A 46 1.49 18.49 3.40
CA LEU A 46 0.88 18.47 4.74
C LEU A 46 1.45 17.38 5.67
N PRO A 47 2.79 17.29 5.85
CA PRO A 47 3.43 16.25 6.67
C PRO A 47 3.02 16.28 8.15
N GLU A 48 2.45 17.39 8.62
CA GLU A 48 1.91 17.53 9.97
C GLU A 48 0.63 16.72 10.20
N LEU A 49 -0.05 16.28 9.13
CA LEU A 49 -1.26 15.48 9.24
C LEU A 49 -0.90 13.99 9.38
N GLU A 50 -1.46 13.36 10.42
CA GLU A 50 -1.28 11.92 10.60
C GLU A 50 -1.91 11.14 9.45
N ARG A 51 -1.10 10.32 8.78
CA ARG A 51 -1.56 9.42 7.72
C ARG A 51 -2.03 8.11 8.33
N TYR A 52 -3.30 7.78 8.11
CA TYR A 52 -3.81 6.46 8.47
C TYR A 52 -3.05 5.38 7.68
N ARG A 53 -2.42 4.46 8.41
CA ARG A 53 -1.76 3.28 7.81
C ARG A 53 -2.80 2.20 7.59
N TRP A 54 -3.23 2.06 6.33
CA TRP A 54 -4.16 1.02 5.93
C TRP A 54 -3.52 -0.36 6.09
N PRO A 55 -4.12 -1.28 6.86
CA PRO A 55 -3.60 -2.64 6.98
C PRO A 55 -3.73 -3.37 5.64
N VAL A 56 -2.69 -4.15 5.30
CA VAL A 56 -2.69 -5.03 4.13
C VAL A 56 -3.02 -6.45 4.60
N PHE A 57 -4.02 -7.07 3.97
CA PHE A 57 -4.44 -8.43 4.28
C PHE A 57 -4.11 -9.37 3.14
N LEU A 58 -3.50 -10.50 3.47
CA LEU A 58 -3.34 -11.63 2.55
C LEU A 58 -4.45 -12.64 2.85
N TYR A 59 -5.41 -12.77 1.93
CA TYR A 59 -6.62 -13.59 2.14
C TYR A 59 -6.59 -14.88 1.32
N ARG A 60 -6.97 -16.00 1.96
CA ARG A 60 -7.36 -17.25 1.29
C ARG A 60 -8.67 -17.79 1.85
N PRO A 61 -9.52 -18.43 1.01
CA PRO A 61 -10.64 -19.22 1.51
C PRO A 61 -10.15 -20.39 2.38
N GLN A 62 -10.73 -20.54 3.56
CA GLN A 62 -10.43 -21.66 4.45
C GLN A 62 -11.14 -22.92 3.94
N ARG A 63 -10.37 -23.88 3.45
CA ARG A 63 -10.85 -25.19 2.95
C ARG A 63 -10.28 -26.31 3.80
N SER A 64 -10.96 -27.46 3.80
CA SER A 64 -10.53 -28.66 4.54
C SER A 64 -9.13 -29.13 4.12
N ILE A 65 -8.81 -29.04 2.83
CA ILE A 65 -7.50 -29.39 2.29
C ILE A 65 -7.02 -28.25 1.38
N THR A 66 -5.87 -27.66 1.72
CA THR A 66 -5.19 -26.67 0.88
C THR A 66 -3.93 -27.31 0.29
N SER A 67 -3.71 -27.14 -1.01
CA SER A 67 -2.52 -27.68 -1.69
C SER A 67 -1.23 -27.10 -1.07
N PRO A 68 -0.18 -27.91 -0.84
CA PRO A 68 1.10 -27.43 -0.32
C PRO A 68 1.71 -26.27 -1.13
N ARG A 69 1.51 -26.27 -2.45
CA ARG A 69 1.99 -25.17 -3.33
C ARG A 69 1.32 -23.84 -3.03
N VAL A 70 0.03 -23.86 -2.65
CA VAL A 70 -0.71 -22.64 -2.28
C VAL A 70 -0.19 -22.12 -0.94
N LEU A 71 0.06 -23.01 0.03
CA LEU A 71 0.65 -22.62 1.31
C LEU A 71 2.02 -21.96 1.13
N ALA A 72 2.90 -22.57 0.33
CA ALA A 72 4.22 -22.02 0.03
C ALA A 72 4.16 -20.60 -0.57
N VAL A 73 3.24 -20.35 -1.51
CA VAL A 73 3.04 -19.00 -2.09
C VAL A 73 2.56 -18.01 -1.03
N PHE A 74 1.66 -18.43 -0.14
CA PHE A 74 1.20 -17.57 0.95
C PHE A 74 2.30 -17.23 1.94
N ASP A 75 3.17 -18.19 2.25
CA ASP A 75 4.34 -17.96 3.11
C ASP A 75 5.28 -16.93 2.46
N TRP A 76 5.64 -17.12 1.18
CA TRP A 76 6.48 -16.16 0.44
C TRP A 76 5.86 -14.77 0.34
N LEU A 77 4.56 -14.68 0.04
CA LEU A 77 3.87 -13.39 -0.04
C LEU A 77 3.80 -12.72 1.33
N THR A 78 3.64 -13.48 2.42
CA THR A 78 3.65 -12.94 3.79
C THR A 78 4.99 -12.29 4.10
N ASP A 79 6.10 -12.94 3.75
CA ASP A 79 7.44 -12.40 3.97
C ASP A 79 7.69 -11.15 3.12
N ILE A 80 7.39 -11.22 1.83
CA ILE A 80 7.62 -10.14 0.86
C ILE A 80 6.77 -8.90 1.20
N ILE A 81 5.47 -9.09 1.47
CA ILE A 81 4.55 -7.99 1.78
C ILE A 81 4.84 -7.45 3.20
N GLY A 82 5.15 -8.31 4.16
CA GLY A 82 5.53 -7.91 5.52
C GLY A 82 6.73 -6.98 5.53
N GLY A 83 7.77 -7.32 4.76
CA GLY A 83 8.96 -6.47 4.60
C GLY A 83 8.68 -5.11 3.94
N MET A 84 7.68 -5.01 3.06
CA MET A 84 7.33 -3.76 2.38
C MET A 84 6.50 -2.80 3.24
N TYR A 85 5.52 -3.34 3.97
CA TYR A 85 4.52 -2.53 4.69
C TYR A 85 4.75 -2.43 6.20
N GLY A 86 5.89 -2.95 6.69
CA GLY A 86 6.22 -2.91 8.11
C GLY A 86 5.22 -3.71 8.95
N GLY A 87 4.73 -4.83 8.39
CA GLY A 87 3.92 -5.75 9.17
C GLY A 87 4.78 -6.28 10.30
N ASP A 88 4.48 -5.88 11.54
CA ASP A 88 4.95 -6.55 12.75
C ASP A 88 4.47 -8.01 12.68
N ASN A 89 5.26 -8.86 12.03
CA ASN A 89 4.94 -10.26 11.88
C ASN A 89 5.83 -11.10 12.80
N ALA A 90 5.12 -11.91 13.59
CA ALA A 90 5.58 -13.03 14.42
C ALA A 90 6.45 -12.74 15.66
N ALA A 91 7.37 -11.77 15.66
CA ALA A 91 8.29 -11.59 16.80
C ALA A 91 7.63 -10.99 18.06
N ASP A 92 6.66 -10.09 17.91
CA ASP A 92 6.03 -9.41 19.06
C ASP A 92 4.86 -10.17 19.69
N ARG A 93 4.28 -11.14 18.98
CA ARG A 93 3.23 -12.00 19.54
C ARG A 93 3.76 -13.03 20.56
N ALA A 94 5.07 -13.27 20.59
CA ALA A 94 5.72 -14.10 21.60
C ALA A 94 5.97 -13.37 22.94
N ARG A 95 5.63 -12.07 23.05
CA ARG A 95 5.79 -11.27 24.29
C ARG A 95 4.51 -11.12 25.13
N LEU A 96 3.41 -11.75 24.69
CA LEU A 96 2.11 -11.69 25.37
C LEU A 96 1.59 -13.08 25.80
N SER A 97 2.47 -14.08 25.90
CA SER A 97 2.20 -15.36 26.55
C SER A 97 2.86 -15.45 27.92
#